data_AF-A0A968WJJ3-F1
#
_entry.id   AF-A0A968WJJ3-F1
#
_cell.length_a   1.000
_cell.length_b   1.000
_cell.length_c   1.000
_cell.angle_alpha   90.00
_cell.angle_beta   90.00
_cell.angle_gamma   90.00
#
_symmetry.space_group_name_H-M   'P 1'
#
loop_
_entity.id
_entity.type
_entity.pdbx_description
1 polymer ?
#
loop_
_entity_poly.entity_id
_entity_poly.type
_entity_poly.pdbx_seq_one_letter_code
_entity_poly.pdbx_strand_id
1 'polypeptide(L)'
;MRTTFLFLILCFFFFTACDKRKHEGNWYKGNLHTHTFWSDGDEYPEMVLKWYQEHGYNFVALSDHNTISNGEKWIVVPKSALYEKGFADYVNRFGADWVEYKTDTGRTQVKLKTFNQYRDKMLGENFLIIHSEEISDQFMGAPIHMNVSNIQELVVPPGGNSPTEVMQNIVDLVLEQRESTGVAMIPHVNHPNFYWAITAQDFIPLQGERFFEVYNGHPLVHNYGDSLHMGTEQMWDVINVAYAKRGQSLLYGLATDDSHSYHEFGAAFSNAGRGWIMVHATRLAR
;
A
#
# COMPACT_ATOMS: atom_id res chain seq x y z
N MET A 1 -31.08 -17.35 -81.48
CA MET A 1 -31.35 -16.57 -80.26
C MET A 1 -30.36 -16.99 -79.20
N ARG A 2 -29.40 -16.13 -78.83
CA ARG A 2 -28.43 -16.35 -77.76
C ARG A 2 -28.88 -15.58 -76.54
N THR A 3 -29.12 -16.25 -75.42
CA THR A 3 -29.46 -15.65 -74.13
C THR A 3 -28.20 -15.57 -73.28
N THR A 4 -27.77 -14.35 -72.98
CA THR A 4 -26.64 -14.03 -72.11
C THR A 4 -27.15 -13.97 -70.67
N PHE A 5 -26.65 -14.83 -69.78
CA PHE A 5 -26.91 -14.74 -68.34
C PHE A 5 -25.84 -13.86 -67.68
N LEU A 6 -26.28 -12.76 -67.06
CA LEU A 6 -25.43 -11.84 -66.31
C LEU A 6 -25.39 -12.30 -64.84
N PHE A 7 -24.25 -12.80 -64.37
CA PHE A 7 -24.03 -13.12 -62.96
C PHE A 7 -23.65 -11.83 -62.20
N LEU A 8 -24.53 -11.34 -61.33
CA LEU A 8 -24.20 -10.30 -60.35
C LEU A 8 -23.49 -10.95 -59.15
N ILE A 9 -22.20 -10.67 -58.99
CA ILE A 9 -21.44 -11.02 -57.79
C ILE A 9 -21.68 -9.93 -56.76
N LEU A 10 -22.44 -10.26 -55.70
CA LEU A 10 -22.67 -9.39 -54.56
C LEU A 10 -21.48 -9.52 -53.59
N CYS A 11 -20.54 -8.56 -53.62
CA CYS A 11 -19.49 -8.47 -52.61
C CYS A 11 -20.08 -7.97 -51.28
N PHE A 12 -20.33 -8.87 -50.34
CA PHE A 12 -20.61 -8.52 -48.94
C PHE A 12 -19.32 -8.03 -48.28
N PHE A 13 -19.16 -6.71 -48.16
CA PHE A 13 -18.19 -6.12 -47.24
C PHE A 13 -18.68 -6.36 -45.81
N PHE A 14 -18.12 -7.35 -45.12
CA PHE A 14 -18.22 -7.46 -43.67
C PHE A 14 -17.41 -6.32 -43.06
N PHE A 15 -18.08 -5.21 -42.74
CA PHE A 15 -17.56 -4.26 -41.77
C PHE A 15 -17.58 -4.97 -40.41
N THR A 16 -16.44 -5.55 -40.03
CA THR A 16 -16.19 -5.89 -38.63
C THR A 16 -16.13 -4.58 -37.86
N ALA A 17 -17.27 -4.15 -37.34
CA ALA A 17 -17.31 -3.11 -36.34
C ALA A 17 -16.38 -3.55 -35.22
N CYS A 18 -15.31 -2.78 -35.02
CA CYS A 18 -14.42 -2.97 -33.90
C CYS A 18 -15.27 -2.72 -32.64
N ASP A 19 -15.77 -3.79 -32.05
CA ASP A 19 -16.58 -3.73 -30.85
C ASP A 19 -15.66 -3.25 -29.74
N LYS A 20 -15.66 -1.93 -29.50
CA LYS A 20 -15.09 -1.33 -28.30
C LYS A 20 -15.91 -1.90 -27.16
N ARG A 21 -15.51 -3.06 -26.65
CA ARG A 21 -15.94 -3.55 -25.34
C ARG A 21 -15.65 -2.39 -24.38
N LYS A 22 -16.71 -1.65 -24.01
CA LYS A 22 -16.65 -0.74 -22.88
C LYS A 22 -16.29 -1.65 -21.71
N HIS A 23 -15.04 -1.58 -21.27
CA HIS A 23 -14.68 -2.18 -20.01
C HIS A 23 -15.51 -1.47 -18.95
N GLU A 24 -16.55 -2.13 -18.47
CA GLU A 24 -17.36 -1.65 -17.37
C GLU A 24 -16.46 -1.54 -16.14
N GLY A 25 -16.48 -0.39 -15.47
CA GLY A 25 -15.65 -0.15 -14.31
C GLY A 25 -15.38 1.33 -14.09
N ASN A 26 -14.91 1.64 -12.89
CA ASN A 26 -14.42 2.94 -12.50
C ASN A 26 -12.95 2.81 -12.12
N TRP A 27 -12.21 3.91 -12.28
CA TRP A 27 -10.86 4.03 -11.74
C TRP A 27 -10.93 4.52 -10.30
N TYR A 28 -10.28 3.80 -9.41
CA TYR A 28 -10.19 4.11 -8.00
C TYR A 28 -8.76 4.46 -7.64
N LYS A 29 -8.56 5.63 -7.05
CA LYS A 29 -7.26 6.08 -6.53
C LYS A 29 -7.04 5.49 -5.15
N GLY A 30 -5.86 4.97 -4.86
CA GLY A 30 -5.56 4.51 -3.51
C GLY A 30 -4.09 4.50 -3.15
N ASN A 31 -3.82 4.40 -1.84
CA ASN A 31 -2.48 4.25 -1.29
C ASN A 31 -2.41 2.98 -0.45
N LEU A 32 -1.28 2.26 -0.53
CA LEU A 32 -1.12 0.96 0.13
C LEU A 32 -0.06 0.94 1.23
N HIS A 33 0.54 2.09 1.54
CA HIS A 33 1.64 2.20 2.51
C HIS A 33 1.59 3.57 3.21
N THR A 34 1.17 3.57 4.48
CA THR A 34 0.96 4.75 5.32
C THR A 34 1.03 4.38 6.80
N HIS A 35 1.58 5.28 7.62
CA HIS A 35 1.77 5.13 9.05
C HIS A 35 0.95 6.09 9.90
N THR A 36 0.67 5.67 11.13
CA THR A 36 -0.10 6.41 12.13
C THR A 36 0.58 6.30 13.49
N PHE A 37 -0.06 6.82 14.55
CA PHE A 37 0.40 6.58 15.93
C PHE A 37 0.38 5.10 16.38
N TRP A 38 -0.14 4.17 15.57
CA TRP A 38 -0.02 2.74 15.85
C TRP A 38 1.41 2.21 15.65
N SER A 39 2.24 2.83 14.81
CA SER A 39 3.69 2.69 14.79
C SER A 39 4.39 4.01 15.12
N ASP A 40 4.92 4.67 14.12
CA ASP A 40 5.86 5.79 14.14
C ASP A 40 5.41 6.96 13.26
N GLY A 41 4.19 6.91 12.73
CA GLY A 41 3.52 8.08 12.18
C GLY A 41 3.18 9.10 13.26
N ASP A 42 2.90 10.33 12.84
CA ASP A 42 2.72 11.50 13.71
C ASP A 42 1.25 11.90 13.92
N GLU A 43 0.28 11.06 13.52
CA GLU A 43 -1.14 11.41 13.53
C GLU A 43 -2.08 10.22 13.81
N TYR A 44 -3.28 10.51 14.33
CA TYR A 44 -4.31 9.51 14.65
C TYR A 44 -4.84 8.82 13.38
N PRO A 45 -5.16 7.51 13.44
CA PRO A 45 -5.56 6.77 12.24
C PRO A 45 -6.78 7.38 11.54
N GLU A 46 -7.77 7.90 12.27
CA GLU A 46 -8.94 8.54 11.66
C GLU A 46 -8.61 9.88 11.00
N MET A 47 -7.67 10.64 11.55
CA MET A 47 -7.21 11.91 10.96
C MET A 47 -6.46 11.65 9.65
N VAL A 48 -5.59 10.64 9.64
CA VAL A 48 -4.90 10.16 8.43
C VAL A 48 -5.89 9.70 7.37
N LEU A 49 -6.80 8.80 7.71
CA LEU A 49 -7.85 8.32 6.79
C LEU A 49 -8.69 9.47 6.24
N LYS A 50 -9.01 10.45 7.08
CA LYS A 50 -9.82 11.59 6.68
C LYS A 50 -9.07 12.50 5.72
N TRP A 51 -7.76 12.67 5.90
CA TRP A 51 -6.91 13.37 4.93
C TRP A 51 -7.04 12.73 3.55
N TYR A 52 -6.82 11.42 3.42
CA TYR A 52 -6.92 10.75 2.12
C TYR A 52 -8.32 10.84 1.51
N GLN A 53 -9.36 10.63 2.30
CA GLN A 53 -10.75 10.75 1.85
C GLN A 53 -11.04 12.14 1.26
N GLU A 54 -10.55 13.21 1.89
CA GLU A 54 -10.74 14.58 1.43
C GLU A 54 -9.86 14.95 0.23
N HIS A 55 -8.79 14.20 -0.03
CA HIS A 55 -7.87 14.39 -1.16
C HIS A 55 -8.18 13.45 -2.34
N GLY A 56 -9.42 12.93 -2.40
CA GLY A 56 -9.94 12.18 -3.54
C GLY A 56 -9.43 10.75 -3.65
N TYR A 57 -8.91 10.17 -2.57
CA TYR A 57 -8.60 8.74 -2.52
C TYR A 57 -9.86 7.93 -2.24
N ASN A 58 -9.92 6.75 -2.83
CA ASN A 58 -11.02 5.80 -2.73
C ASN A 58 -10.68 4.61 -1.84
N PHE A 59 -9.41 4.29 -1.67
CA PHE A 59 -8.98 3.28 -0.71
C PHE A 59 -7.62 3.59 -0.11
N VAL A 60 -7.41 3.16 1.14
CA VAL A 60 -6.16 3.34 1.88
C VAL A 60 -5.87 2.09 2.70
N ALA A 61 -4.61 1.68 2.73
CA ALA A 61 -4.07 0.80 3.76
C ALA A 61 -3.37 1.64 4.82
N LEU A 62 -3.75 1.45 6.09
CA LEU A 62 -2.91 1.85 7.22
C LEU A 62 -2.04 0.64 7.54
N SER A 63 -0.74 0.76 7.33
CA SER A 63 0.22 -0.34 7.35
C SER A 63 1.28 -0.10 8.42
N ASP A 64 0.84 0.25 9.62
CA ASP A 64 1.74 0.50 10.75
C ASP A 64 2.70 -0.69 10.98
N HIS A 65 3.95 -0.38 11.34
CA HIS A 65 5.00 -1.36 11.58
C HIS A 65 4.61 -2.43 12.62
N ASN A 66 4.67 -3.70 12.20
CA ASN A 66 4.51 -4.89 13.04
C ASN A 66 3.27 -4.86 13.95
N THR A 67 2.19 -4.22 13.49
CA THR A 67 0.91 -4.19 14.17
C THR A 67 -0.23 -4.11 13.16
N ILE A 68 -1.37 -4.68 13.53
CA ILE A 68 -2.61 -4.61 12.75
C ILE A 68 -3.69 -3.77 13.45
N SER A 69 -3.25 -2.82 14.29
CA SER A 69 -4.11 -1.90 15.06
C SER A 69 -5.14 -2.63 15.94
N ASN A 70 -4.69 -3.67 16.66
CA ASN A 70 -5.54 -4.44 17.57
C ASN A 70 -5.20 -4.18 19.05
N GLY A 71 -6.13 -4.51 19.94
CA GLY A 71 -5.94 -4.35 21.38
C GLY A 71 -6.03 -2.90 21.88
N GLU A 72 -5.65 -2.70 23.14
CA GLU A 72 -5.68 -1.39 23.78
C GLU A 72 -4.29 -0.73 23.73
N LYS A 73 -4.21 0.45 23.11
CA LYS A 73 -3.00 1.28 23.06
C LYS A 73 -3.31 2.71 23.49
N TRP A 74 -2.55 3.22 24.45
CA TRP A 74 -2.58 4.62 24.87
C TRP A 74 -1.28 5.29 24.49
N ILE A 75 -1.35 6.44 23.83
CA ILE A 75 -0.20 7.28 23.53
C ILE A 75 -0.22 8.52 24.41
N VAL A 76 0.96 9.06 24.69
CA VAL A 76 1.08 10.35 25.36
C VAL A 76 1.22 11.43 24.31
N VAL A 77 0.35 12.44 24.32
CA VAL A 77 0.49 13.61 23.44
C VAL A 77 1.83 14.28 23.76
N PRO A 78 2.75 14.38 22.78
CA PRO A 78 4.02 15.07 23.00
C PRO A 78 3.80 16.51 23.45
N LYS A 79 4.63 16.99 24.38
CA LYS A 79 4.53 18.35 24.92
C LYS A 79 5.15 19.34 23.94
N SER A 80 4.41 19.66 22.89
CA SER A 80 4.75 20.67 21.89
C SER A 80 3.48 21.29 21.34
N ALA A 81 3.55 22.56 20.93
CA ALA A 81 2.41 23.25 20.33
C ALA A 81 1.86 22.53 19.09
N LEU A 82 2.72 21.84 18.32
CA LEU A 82 2.34 21.11 17.11
C LEU A 82 1.40 19.94 17.45
N TYR A 83 1.85 19.03 18.30
CA TYR A 83 1.07 17.86 18.71
C TYR A 83 -0.12 18.19 19.62
N GLU A 84 -0.01 19.23 20.46
CA GLU A 84 -1.14 19.72 21.25
C GLU A 84 -2.25 20.28 20.36
N LYS A 85 -1.87 20.97 19.27
CA LYS A 85 -2.81 21.39 18.23
C LYS A 85 -3.39 20.19 17.49
N GLY A 86 -2.57 19.22 17.09
CA GLY A 86 -3.04 17.98 16.44
C GLY A 86 -4.07 17.23 17.28
N PHE A 87 -3.82 17.10 18.59
CA PHE A 87 -4.80 16.55 19.53
C PHE A 87 -6.09 17.37 19.60
N ALA A 88 -5.99 18.71 19.70
CA ALA A 88 -7.16 19.58 19.72
C ALA A 88 -7.98 19.45 18.42
N ASP A 89 -7.33 19.36 17.26
CA ASP A 89 -7.97 19.15 15.97
C ASP A 89 -8.67 17.79 15.90
N TYR A 90 -8.05 16.73 16.43
CA TYR A 90 -8.67 15.39 16.52
C TYR A 90 -9.95 15.41 17.36
N VAL A 91 -9.91 16.03 18.55
CA VAL A 91 -11.09 16.18 19.43
C VAL A 91 -12.17 17.02 18.75
N ASN A 92 -11.80 18.14 18.11
CA ASN A 92 -12.74 19.01 17.41
C ASN A 92 -13.44 18.27 16.25
N ARG A 93 -12.68 17.46 15.50
CA ARG A 93 -13.18 16.78 14.31
C ARG A 93 -14.07 15.58 14.61
N PHE A 94 -13.69 14.75 15.58
CA PHE A 94 -14.39 13.50 15.86
C PHE A 94 -15.30 13.56 17.09
N GLY A 95 -15.18 14.63 17.88
CA GLY A 95 -16.00 14.87 19.07
C GLY A 95 -15.46 14.17 20.32
N ALA A 96 -15.72 14.78 21.48
CA ALA A 96 -15.29 14.25 22.77
C ALA A 96 -15.92 12.90 23.14
N ASP A 97 -17.10 12.57 22.57
CA ASP A 97 -17.74 11.26 22.76
C ASP A 97 -17.00 10.12 22.04
N TRP A 98 -16.25 10.46 20.99
CA TRP A 98 -15.43 9.50 20.26
C TRP A 98 -14.03 9.41 20.85
N VAL A 99 -13.39 10.56 21.09
CA VAL A 99 -11.98 10.62 21.50
C VAL A 99 -11.86 10.31 22.99
N GLU A 100 -11.30 9.14 23.30
CA GLU A 100 -11.03 8.73 24.68
C GLU A 100 -9.66 9.26 25.11
N TYR A 101 -9.64 10.20 26.05
CA TYR A 101 -8.39 10.75 26.59
C TYR A 101 -8.48 11.01 28.08
N LYS A 102 -7.32 11.06 28.74
CA LYS A 102 -7.19 11.43 30.15
C LYS A 102 -5.98 12.35 30.32
N THR A 103 -6.07 13.25 31.29
CA THR A 103 -4.97 14.15 31.63
C THR A 103 -4.53 13.87 33.05
N ASP A 104 -3.27 13.48 33.23
CA ASP A 104 -2.64 13.27 34.53
C ASP A 104 -1.34 14.06 34.61
N THR A 105 -1.13 14.81 35.70
CA THR A 105 0.05 15.67 35.93
C THR A 105 0.45 16.59 34.75
N GLY A 106 -0.53 17.06 33.97
CA GLY A 106 -0.28 17.92 32.80
C GLY A 106 0.21 17.17 31.56
N ARG A 107 0.10 15.84 31.53
CA ARG A 107 0.31 15.01 30.34
C ARG A 107 -1.04 14.44 29.89
N THR A 108 -1.40 14.72 28.63
CA THR A 108 -2.58 14.12 28.01
C THR A 108 -2.21 12.77 27.40
N GLN A 109 -2.99 11.75 27.71
CA GLN A 109 -2.92 10.44 27.08
C GLN A 109 -4.19 10.20 26.28
N VAL A 110 -4.06 9.67 25.07
CA VAL A 110 -5.17 9.39 24.17
C VAL A 110 -5.15 7.90 23.83
N LYS A 111 -6.31 7.27 23.91
CA LYS A 111 -6.49 5.89 23.49
C LYS A 111 -6.66 5.84 21.98
N LEU A 112 -5.81 5.08 21.30
CA LEU A 112 -5.95 4.86 19.86
C LEU A 112 -7.12 3.92 19.59
N LYS A 113 -7.87 4.21 18.52
CA LYS A 113 -8.94 3.32 18.05
C LYS A 113 -8.35 2.15 17.28
N THR A 114 -8.91 0.97 17.51
CA THR A 114 -8.56 -0.26 16.80
C THR A 114 -9.04 -0.23 15.35
N PHE A 115 -8.51 -1.13 14.52
CA PHE A 115 -8.93 -1.28 13.12
C PHE A 115 -10.44 -1.34 12.94
N ASN A 116 -11.12 -2.22 13.69
CA ASN A 116 -12.57 -2.33 13.60
C ASN A 116 -13.28 -1.03 13.96
N GLN A 117 -12.82 -0.32 14.99
CA GLN A 117 -13.44 0.93 15.43
C GLN A 117 -13.30 2.04 14.39
N TYR A 118 -12.07 2.34 13.92
CA TYR A 118 -11.91 3.40 12.92
C TYR A 118 -12.47 3.01 11.56
N ARG A 119 -12.42 1.72 11.17
CA ARG A 119 -13.06 1.24 9.95
C ARG A 119 -14.54 1.56 10.00
N ASP A 120 -15.24 1.08 11.04
CA ASP A 120 -16.68 1.25 11.16
C ASP A 120 -17.10 2.74 11.24
N LYS A 121 -16.26 3.59 11.85
CA LYS A 121 -16.47 5.04 11.91
C LYS A 121 -16.29 5.74 10.56
N MET A 122 -15.33 5.29 9.76
CA MET A 122 -14.87 5.98 8.55
C MET A 122 -15.45 5.40 7.25
N LEU A 123 -16.12 4.24 7.32
CA LEU A 123 -16.76 3.61 6.18
C LEU A 123 -17.78 4.54 5.51
N GLY A 124 -17.64 4.71 4.20
CA GLY A 124 -18.62 5.36 3.32
C GLY A 124 -18.92 4.49 2.09
N GLU A 125 -19.83 4.93 1.22
CA GLU A 125 -20.13 4.20 -0.03
C GLU A 125 -18.94 4.18 -1.01
N ASN A 126 -18.01 5.13 -0.89
CA ASN A 126 -16.92 5.35 -1.85
C ASN A 126 -15.51 5.37 -1.22
N PHE A 127 -15.35 4.85 0.00
CA PHE A 127 -14.06 4.83 0.69
C PHE A 127 -13.83 3.49 1.41
N LEU A 128 -12.80 2.76 0.98
CA LEU A 128 -12.41 1.45 1.52
C LEU A 128 -11.16 1.56 2.37
N ILE A 129 -11.15 0.92 3.52
CA ILE A 129 -9.98 0.83 4.40
C ILE A 129 -9.52 -0.62 4.38
N ILE A 130 -8.29 -0.85 3.92
CA ILE A 130 -7.73 -2.18 3.73
C ILE A 130 -6.93 -2.52 5.00
N HIS A 131 -7.34 -3.58 5.70
CA HIS A 131 -6.61 -4.06 6.88
C HIS A 131 -5.20 -4.49 6.47
N SER A 132 -4.17 -3.86 7.03
CA SER A 132 -2.81 -4.05 6.54
C SER A 132 -1.79 -4.00 7.67
N GLU A 133 -0.59 -4.45 7.35
CA GLU A 133 0.61 -4.43 8.19
C GLU A 133 1.81 -4.11 7.30
N GLU A 134 2.78 -3.33 7.81
CA GLU A 134 4.16 -3.37 7.32
C GLU A 134 4.98 -4.29 8.22
N ILE A 135 5.39 -5.44 7.68
CA ILE A 135 6.33 -6.32 8.36
C ILE A 135 7.71 -5.69 8.21
N SER A 136 8.21 -5.12 9.30
CA SER A 136 9.57 -4.57 9.37
C SER A 136 10.51 -5.61 9.97
N ASP A 137 11.40 -6.12 9.14
CA ASP A 137 12.44 -7.08 9.49
C ASP A 137 13.82 -6.52 9.10
N GLN A 138 14.88 -7.27 9.34
CA GLN A 138 16.23 -6.87 8.99
C GLN A 138 17.14 -8.06 8.73
N PHE A 139 18.19 -7.83 7.94
CA PHE A 139 19.30 -8.76 7.81
C PHE A 139 20.63 -8.02 7.99
N MET A 140 21.42 -8.42 9.00
CA MET A 140 22.69 -7.78 9.37
C MET A 140 22.60 -6.23 9.51
N GLY A 141 21.45 -5.74 10.01
CA GLY A 141 21.18 -4.31 10.20
C GLY A 141 20.66 -3.57 8.96
N ALA A 142 20.59 -4.22 7.79
CA ALA A 142 19.88 -3.67 6.63
C ALA A 142 18.37 -3.89 6.81
N PRO A 143 17.53 -2.84 6.69
CA PRO A 143 16.08 -2.96 6.86
C PRO A 143 15.43 -3.66 5.67
N ILE A 144 14.53 -4.61 5.94
CA ILE A 144 13.77 -5.33 4.92
C ILE A 144 12.30 -5.21 5.30
N HIS A 145 11.56 -4.44 4.52
CA HIS A 145 10.16 -4.19 4.80
C HIS A 145 9.26 -4.72 3.70
N MET A 146 8.12 -5.29 4.11
CA MET A 146 7.09 -5.77 3.20
C MET A 146 5.71 -5.45 3.74
N ASN A 147 4.87 -4.85 2.92
CA ASN A 147 3.48 -4.64 3.25
C ASN A 147 2.61 -5.84 2.87
N VAL A 148 1.59 -6.10 3.68
CA VAL A 148 0.55 -7.07 3.38
C VAL A 148 -0.80 -6.40 3.44
N SER A 149 -1.47 -6.35 2.29
CA SER A 149 -2.84 -5.86 2.19
C SER A 149 -3.85 -6.97 2.46
N ASN A 150 -4.92 -6.62 3.18
CA ASN A 150 -6.02 -7.48 3.59
C ASN A 150 -5.63 -8.65 4.51
N ILE A 151 -4.63 -8.42 5.36
CA ILE A 151 -4.13 -9.37 6.36
C ILE A 151 -5.23 -9.73 7.37
N GLN A 152 -5.23 -10.96 7.88
CA GLN A 152 -6.21 -11.42 8.88
C GLN A 152 -5.57 -11.57 10.27
N GLU A 153 -4.35 -12.08 10.31
CA GLU A 153 -3.54 -12.29 11.50
C GLU A 153 -2.15 -11.67 11.32
N LEU A 154 -1.64 -11.06 12.40
CA LEU A 154 -0.33 -10.40 12.42
C LEU A 154 0.79 -11.36 11.99
N VAL A 155 1.67 -10.92 11.10
CA VAL A 155 2.87 -11.67 10.71
C VAL A 155 4.08 -11.11 11.48
N VAL A 156 4.52 -11.85 12.49
CA VAL A 156 5.74 -11.52 13.23
C VAL A 156 6.96 -11.69 12.30
N PRO A 157 7.91 -10.73 12.26
CA PRO A 157 9.13 -10.82 11.46
C PRO A 157 9.85 -12.17 11.63
N PRO A 158 9.93 -13.00 10.57
CA PRO A 158 10.48 -14.34 10.67
C PRO A 158 12.02 -14.40 10.66
N GLY A 159 12.69 -13.32 10.23
CA GLY A 159 14.11 -13.29 9.98
C GLY A 159 14.52 -14.19 8.80
N GLY A 160 15.82 -14.39 8.65
CA GLY A 160 16.43 -15.19 7.60
C GLY A 160 17.95 -15.04 7.56
N ASN A 161 18.63 -15.84 6.74
CA ASN A 161 20.09 -15.83 6.60
C ASN A 161 20.58 -15.02 5.38
N SER A 162 19.67 -14.33 4.69
CA SER A 162 19.94 -13.40 3.59
C SER A 162 18.75 -12.48 3.38
N PRO A 163 18.89 -11.35 2.64
CA PRO A 163 17.74 -10.52 2.30
C PRO A 163 16.67 -11.28 1.52
N THR A 164 17.08 -12.16 0.60
CA THR A 164 16.19 -13.07 -0.12
C THR A 164 15.39 -13.97 0.80
N GLU A 165 16.04 -14.59 1.79
CA GLU A 165 15.36 -15.53 2.69
C GLU A 165 14.40 -14.80 3.63
N VAL A 166 14.74 -13.61 4.13
CA VAL A 166 13.81 -12.77 4.91
C VAL A 166 12.55 -12.47 4.09
N MET A 167 12.72 -11.96 2.85
CA MET A 167 11.58 -11.67 1.98
C MET A 167 10.76 -12.92 1.66
N GLN A 168 11.40 -14.04 1.31
CA GLN A 168 10.70 -15.27 0.96
C GLN A 168 9.92 -15.83 2.16
N ASN A 169 10.49 -15.82 3.37
CA ASN A 169 9.81 -16.26 4.58
C ASN A 169 8.54 -15.44 4.86
N ILE A 170 8.59 -14.12 4.64
CA ILE A 170 7.40 -13.26 4.77
C ILE A 170 6.36 -13.61 3.69
N VAL A 171 6.78 -13.76 2.44
CA VAL A 171 5.88 -14.16 1.34
C VAL A 171 5.19 -15.50 1.65
N ASP A 172 5.94 -16.49 2.10
CA ASP A 172 5.44 -17.82 2.41
C ASP A 172 4.40 -17.79 3.54
N LEU A 173 4.66 -17.06 4.63
CA LEU A 173 3.71 -16.89 5.74
C LEU A 173 2.41 -16.22 5.28
N VAL A 174 2.49 -15.22 4.40
CA VAL A 174 1.33 -14.52 3.86
C VAL A 174 0.53 -15.41 2.92
N LEU A 175 1.21 -16.22 2.10
CA LEU A 175 0.53 -17.17 1.21
C LEU A 175 -0.11 -18.32 1.98
N GLU A 176 0.54 -18.84 3.02
CA GLU A 176 -0.06 -19.83 3.92
C GLU A 176 -1.31 -19.27 4.60
N GLN A 177 -1.26 -18.02 5.07
CA GLN A 177 -2.42 -17.35 5.66
C GLN A 177 -3.53 -17.16 4.62
N ARG A 178 -3.20 -16.74 3.39
CA ARG A 178 -4.13 -16.60 2.27
C ARG A 178 -4.83 -17.93 1.96
N GLU A 179 -4.08 -19.02 1.89
CA GLU A 179 -4.61 -20.35 1.58
C GLU A 179 -5.49 -20.90 2.70
N SER A 180 -5.04 -20.80 3.96
CA SER A 180 -5.77 -21.33 5.12
C SER A 180 -7.07 -20.57 5.42
N THR A 181 -7.10 -19.27 5.19
CA THR A 181 -8.31 -18.43 5.40
C THR A 181 -9.21 -18.38 4.17
N GLY A 182 -8.69 -18.66 2.97
CA GLY A 182 -9.38 -18.42 1.71
C GLY A 182 -9.60 -16.93 1.38
N VAL A 183 -9.01 -16.02 2.15
CA VAL A 183 -9.11 -14.57 1.95
C VAL A 183 -7.93 -14.11 1.10
N ALA A 184 -8.21 -13.31 0.06
CA ALA A 184 -7.16 -12.74 -0.76
C ALA A 184 -6.32 -11.75 0.07
N MET A 185 -5.01 -11.98 0.15
CA MET A 185 -4.03 -11.10 0.78
C MET A 185 -2.98 -10.72 -0.25
N ILE A 186 -2.39 -9.54 -0.23
CA ILE A 186 -1.40 -9.13 -1.24
C ILE A 186 -0.11 -8.70 -0.53
N PRO A 187 0.95 -9.53 -0.54
CA PRO A 187 2.26 -9.08 -0.12
C PRO A 187 2.89 -8.21 -1.22
N HIS A 188 3.61 -7.17 -0.83
CA HIS A 188 4.49 -6.43 -1.70
C HIS A 188 5.77 -6.02 -0.98
N VAL A 189 6.89 -5.99 -1.71
CA VAL A 189 8.17 -5.54 -1.15
C VAL A 189 8.23 -4.02 -1.18
N ASN A 190 8.59 -3.42 -0.04
CA ASN A 190 8.64 -1.97 0.10
C ASN A 190 10.02 -1.43 -0.30
N HIS A 191 10.01 -0.22 -0.86
CA HIS A 191 11.14 0.69 -1.05
C HIS A 191 12.54 0.03 -1.02
N PRO A 192 12.92 -0.81 -2.00
CA PRO A 192 14.12 -1.65 -1.89
C PRO A 192 15.43 -0.86 -1.78
N ASN A 193 15.43 0.37 -2.30
CA ASN A 193 16.55 1.31 -2.21
C ASN A 193 16.58 2.14 -0.91
N PHE A 194 15.68 1.89 0.05
CA PHE A 194 15.81 2.45 1.39
C PHE A 194 17.07 1.90 2.04
N TYR A 195 18.05 2.78 2.28
CA TYR A 195 19.42 2.42 2.67
C TYR A 195 20.09 1.38 1.76
N TRP A 196 19.68 1.26 0.49
CA TRP A 196 20.21 0.27 -0.46
C TRP A 196 20.11 -1.18 0.02
N ALA A 197 19.09 -1.48 0.84
CA ALA A 197 19.02 -2.74 1.58
C ALA A 197 18.76 -3.97 0.70
N ILE A 198 18.04 -3.81 -0.42
CA ILE A 198 17.62 -4.92 -1.28
C ILE A 198 18.08 -4.66 -2.71
N THR A 199 18.78 -5.61 -3.30
CA THR A 199 19.22 -5.55 -4.70
C THR A 199 18.31 -6.33 -5.64
N ALA A 200 18.45 -6.11 -6.95
CA ALA A 200 17.78 -6.95 -7.95
C ALA A 200 18.10 -8.44 -7.77
N GLN A 201 19.33 -8.77 -7.34
CA GLN A 201 19.77 -10.14 -7.16
C GLN A 201 19.10 -10.82 -5.96
N ASP A 202 18.65 -10.05 -4.97
CA ASP A 202 17.88 -10.56 -3.85
C ASP A 202 16.42 -10.84 -4.22
N PHE A 203 15.84 -10.09 -5.18
CA PHE A 203 14.50 -10.28 -5.72
C PHE A 203 14.39 -11.44 -6.70
N ILE A 204 15.41 -11.63 -7.55
CA ILE A 204 15.35 -12.59 -8.65
C ILE A 204 14.95 -13.99 -8.16
N PRO A 205 15.40 -14.53 -7.01
CA PRO A 205 15.01 -15.86 -6.57
C PRO A 205 13.60 -15.98 -6.01
N LEU A 206 12.94 -14.87 -5.67
CA LEU A 206 11.64 -14.87 -4.98
C LEU A 206 10.54 -15.55 -5.82
N GLN A 207 9.62 -16.18 -5.11
CA GLN A 207 8.42 -16.80 -5.67
C GLN A 207 7.18 -16.45 -4.85
N GLY A 208 6.09 -16.11 -5.55
CA GLY A 208 4.76 -15.91 -4.97
C GLY A 208 4.38 -14.46 -4.74
N GLU A 209 5.36 -13.57 -4.62
CA GLU A 209 5.19 -12.12 -4.71
C GLU A 209 4.76 -11.70 -6.13
N ARG A 210 3.98 -10.62 -6.19
CA ARG A 210 3.47 -10.09 -7.46
C ARG A 210 3.60 -8.57 -7.57
N PHE A 211 4.03 -7.92 -6.49
CA PHE A 211 4.06 -6.46 -6.39
C PHE A 211 5.30 -6.01 -5.61
N PHE A 212 5.80 -4.84 -5.95
CA PHE A 212 6.83 -4.13 -5.20
C PHE A 212 6.68 -2.62 -5.42
N GLU A 213 7.26 -1.82 -4.54
CA GLU A 213 7.29 -0.37 -4.72
C GLU A 213 8.35 0.04 -5.73
N VAL A 214 7.90 0.38 -6.94
CA VAL A 214 8.75 1.03 -7.95
C VAL A 214 8.97 2.50 -7.61
N TYR A 215 8.07 3.10 -6.85
CA TYR A 215 8.23 4.44 -6.29
C TYR A 215 7.70 4.48 -4.86
N ASN A 216 8.47 5.09 -3.97
CA ASN A 216 8.07 5.38 -2.60
C ASN A 216 8.34 6.87 -2.27
N GLY A 217 7.36 7.53 -1.63
CA GLY A 217 7.38 8.95 -1.33
C GLY A 217 8.24 9.37 -0.14
N HIS A 218 8.78 8.42 0.62
CA HIS A 218 9.63 8.68 1.77
C HIS A 218 10.95 9.35 1.33
N PRO A 219 11.35 10.48 1.96
CA PRO A 219 12.41 11.35 1.44
C PRO A 219 13.81 10.73 1.45
N LEU A 220 14.00 9.66 2.23
CA LEU A 220 15.27 8.92 2.30
C LEU A 220 15.35 7.75 1.30
N VAL A 221 14.29 7.47 0.54
CA VAL A 221 14.31 6.37 -0.44
C VAL A 221 14.97 6.82 -1.73
N HIS A 222 16.02 6.10 -2.13
CA HIS A 222 16.77 6.41 -3.34
C HIS A 222 16.15 5.80 -4.60
N ASN A 223 14.90 6.17 -4.92
CA ASN A 223 14.14 5.63 -6.06
C ASN A 223 14.93 5.63 -7.39
N TYR A 224 15.66 6.72 -7.67
CA TYR A 224 16.37 6.91 -8.93
C TYR A 224 17.76 6.24 -9.01
N GLY A 225 18.22 5.60 -7.93
CA GLY A 225 19.55 5.02 -7.89
C GLY A 225 20.68 6.07 -7.86
N ASP A 226 21.91 5.60 -8.07
CA ASP A 226 23.10 6.45 -8.21
C ASP A 226 24.12 5.79 -9.16
N SER A 227 25.38 6.23 -9.16
CA SER A 227 26.43 5.65 -10.01
C SER A 227 26.83 4.21 -9.67
N LEU A 228 26.48 3.72 -8.48
CA LEU A 228 26.84 2.41 -7.94
C LEU A 228 25.61 1.50 -7.75
N HIS A 229 24.42 2.07 -7.63
CA HIS A 229 23.18 1.37 -7.31
C HIS A 229 22.11 1.61 -8.38
N MET A 230 21.40 0.55 -8.76
CA MET A 230 20.30 0.65 -9.74
C MET A 230 19.14 1.47 -9.17
N GLY A 231 18.50 2.26 -10.04
CA GLY A 231 17.18 2.79 -9.74
C GLY A 231 16.13 1.67 -9.68
N THR A 232 15.03 1.90 -8.98
CA THR A 232 13.94 0.93 -8.81
C THR A 232 13.27 0.54 -10.14
N GLU A 233 13.21 1.45 -11.10
CA GLU A 233 12.71 1.17 -12.46
C GLU A 233 13.65 0.23 -13.24
N GLN A 234 14.96 0.48 -13.20
CA GLN A 234 15.95 -0.43 -13.79
C GLN A 234 15.95 -1.80 -13.08
N MET A 235 15.81 -1.82 -11.75
CA MET A 235 15.68 -3.05 -10.97
C MET A 235 14.45 -3.85 -11.44
N TRP A 236 13.33 -3.18 -11.66
CA TRP A 236 12.09 -3.79 -12.15
C TRP A 236 12.28 -4.54 -13.47
N ASP A 237 12.94 -3.90 -14.43
CA ASP A 237 13.23 -4.47 -15.75
C ASP A 237 14.09 -5.74 -15.62
N VAL A 238 15.16 -5.67 -14.83
CA VAL A 238 16.06 -6.81 -14.62
C VAL A 238 15.32 -8.00 -14.00
N ILE A 239 14.50 -7.74 -12.97
CA ILE A 239 13.71 -8.78 -12.30
C ILE A 239 12.71 -9.40 -13.28
N ASN A 240 11.95 -8.59 -14.02
CA ASN A 240 10.94 -9.08 -14.95
C ASN A 240 11.55 -9.85 -16.13
N VAL A 241 12.72 -9.47 -16.62
CA VAL A 241 13.46 -10.25 -17.62
C VAL A 241 13.82 -11.63 -17.06
N ALA A 242 14.28 -11.70 -15.80
CA ALA A 242 14.59 -12.97 -15.14
C ALA A 242 13.32 -13.82 -14.94
N TYR A 243 12.21 -13.22 -14.51
CA TYR A 243 10.93 -13.92 -14.29
C TYR A 243 10.39 -14.48 -15.62
N ALA A 244 10.38 -13.66 -16.68
CA ALA A 244 9.95 -14.08 -18.00
C ALA A 244 10.78 -15.25 -18.56
N LYS A 245 12.12 -15.21 -18.39
CA LYS A 245 13.00 -16.30 -18.84
C LYS A 245 12.72 -17.64 -18.17
N ARG A 246 12.23 -17.65 -16.93
CA ARG A 246 11.85 -18.88 -16.21
C ARG A 246 10.36 -19.18 -16.22
N GLY A 247 9.55 -18.43 -16.98
CA GLY A 247 8.11 -18.62 -17.05
C GLY A 247 7.35 -18.24 -15.76
N GLN A 248 7.96 -17.45 -14.88
CA GLN A 248 7.29 -16.89 -13.71
C GLN A 248 6.41 -15.71 -14.12
N SER A 249 5.29 -15.52 -13.41
CA SER A 249 4.45 -14.34 -13.58
C SER A 249 5.21 -13.07 -13.31
N LEU A 250 4.95 -12.02 -14.09
CA LEU A 250 5.61 -10.73 -13.93
C LEU A 250 5.32 -10.08 -12.57
N LEU A 251 6.30 -9.34 -12.10
CA LEU A 251 6.22 -8.42 -10.97
C LEU A 251 5.59 -7.10 -11.44
N TYR A 252 4.64 -6.58 -10.69
CA TYR A 252 3.97 -5.31 -10.97
C TYR A 252 4.51 -4.21 -10.05
N GLY A 253 4.71 -3.00 -10.59
CA GLY A 253 5.14 -1.85 -9.82
C GLY A 253 3.98 -1.14 -9.12
N LEU A 254 4.20 -0.73 -7.87
CA LEU A 254 3.34 0.15 -7.08
C LEU A 254 4.04 1.49 -6.84
N ALA A 255 3.26 2.57 -6.78
CA ALA A 255 3.71 3.84 -6.25
C ALA A 255 2.95 4.12 -4.95
N THR A 256 3.68 4.41 -3.88
CA THR A 256 3.13 4.68 -2.55
C THR A 256 3.77 5.92 -1.95
N ASP A 257 3.16 6.49 -0.92
CA ASP A 257 3.76 7.65 -0.23
C ASP A 257 4.60 7.30 0.99
N ASP A 258 4.29 6.21 1.71
CA ASP A 258 4.96 5.81 2.95
C ASP A 258 4.99 6.95 3.97
N SER A 259 3.81 7.54 4.12
CA SER A 259 3.63 8.77 4.87
C SER A 259 3.63 8.55 6.37
N HIS A 260 4.40 9.37 7.05
CA HIS A 260 4.54 9.42 8.51
C HIS A 260 4.20 10.79 9.08
N SER A 261 4.14 11.84 8.24
CA SER A 261 4.05 13.24 8.66
C SER A 261 2.81 13.93 8.09
N TYR A 262 1.95 14.41 8.98
CA TYR A 262 0.68 15.08 8.71
C TYR A 262 0.59 16.46 9.35
N HIS A 263 1.44 16.76 10.34
CA HIS A 263 1.46 18.06 10.97
C HIS A 263 2.29 19.10 10.21
N GLU A 264 3.35 18.67 9.53
CA GLU A 264 4.23 19.52 8.71
C GLU A 264 4.41 18.92 7.31
N PHE A 265 4.33 19.77 6.28
CA PHE A 265 4.49 19.36 4.88
C PHE A 265 5.71 20.02 4.25
N GLY A 266 6.55 19.24 3.59
CA GLY A 266 7.75 19.71 2.91
C GLY A 266 8.66 18.57 2.46
N ALA A 267 9.63 18.88 1.61
CA ALA A 267 10.49 17.86 0.98
C ALA A 267 11.28 16.99 1.99
N ALA A 268 11.53 17.49 3.19
CA ALA A 268 12.23 16.76 4.24
C ALA A 268 11.35 15.79 5.05
N PHE A 269 10.03 15.90 4.95
CA PHE A 269 9.08 15.08 5.69
C PHE A 269 8.57 13.92 4.84
N SER A 270 8.15 12.82 5.46
CA SER A 270 7.44 11.76 4.73
C SER A 270 5.95 12.05 4.70
N ASN A 271 5.51 12.83 3.69
CA ASN A 271 4.14 13.31 3.61
C ASN A 271 3.25 12.48 2.68
N ALA A 272 1.96 12.45 3.00
CA ALA A 272 0.94 11.85 2.16
C ALA A 272 0.81 12.54 0.78
N GLY A 273 0.36 11.79 -0.22
CA GLY A 273 0.05 12.33 -1.55
C GLY A 273 1.19 12.33 -2.57
N ARG A 274 2.32 11.67 -2.27
CA ARG A 274 3.49 11.60 -3.15
C ARG A 274 3.45 10.44 -4.14
N GLY A 275 2.92 9.30 -3.72
CA GLY A 275 2.64 8.14 -4.56
C GLY A 275 1.20 7.67 -4.40
N TRP A 276 0.68 7.01 -5.43
CA TRP A 276 -0.61 6.34 -5.39
C TRP A 276 -0.71 5.35 -6.55
N ILE A 277 -1.67 4.45 -6.44
CA ILE A 277 -2.07 3.56 -7.53
C ILE A 277 -3.48 3.90 -8.01
N MET A 278 -3.76 3.52 -9.26
CA MET A 278 -5.08 3.57 -9.86
C MET A 278 -5.53 2.15 -10.18
N VAL A 279 -6.67 1.73 -9.64
CA VAL A 279 -7.23 0.39 -9.86
C VAL A 279 -8.52 0.50 -10.66
N HIS A 280 -8.60 -0.21 -11.78
CA HIS A 280 -9.82 -0.31 -12.57
C HIS A 280 -10.67 -1.49 -12.07
N ALA A 281 -11.82 -1.20 -11.46
CA ALA A 281 -12.72 -2.20 -10.90
C ALA A 281 -14.19 -1.84 -11.12
N THR A 282 -15.08 -2.82 -11.08
CA THR A 282 -16.53 -2.60 -11.22
C THR A 282 -17.13 -1.87 -10.03
N ARG A 283 -16.60 -2.13 -8.82
CA ARG A 283 -17.00 -1.49 -7.57
C ARG A 283 -15.91 -1.63 -6.51
N LEU A 284 -15.96 -0.80 -5.48
CA LEU A 284 -15.31 -1.07 -4.21
C LEU A 284 -16.17 -2.08 -3.44
N ALA A 285 -15.58 -3.20 -3.03
CA ALA A 285 -16.25 -4.23 -2.25
C ALA A 285 -15.60 -4.32 -0.87
N ARG A 286 -16.43 -4.67 0.11
CA ARG A 286 -16.05 -4.89 1.50
C ARG A 286 -15.81 -6.36 1.75
#